data_AF-A0A7W1C082-F1
#
_entry.id   AF-A0A7W1C082-F1
#
_cell.length_a   1.000
_cell.length_b   1.000
_cell.length_c   1.000
_cell.angle_alpha   90.00
_cell.angle_beta   90.00
_cell.angle_gamma   90.00
#
_symmetry.space_group_name_H-M   'P 1'
#
loop_
_entity.id
_entity.type
_entity.pdbx_description
1 polymer ?
#
loop_
_entity_poly.entity_id
_entity_poly.type
_entity_poly.pdbx_seq_one_letter_code
_entity_poly.pdbx_strand_id
1 'polypeptide(L)'
;LTGMGRTPFAGNRIPQDRLSPQVLNLLKLIPLPSLPGTAFNFTASGIEAFDSDQFNIRDDHYWSEYLHLFGRYSFARFNRLSPSAFGEVAGGPAFDEIGFAGKSDALNQSIAAGFDYTLTEATVTDFRFGFFRYRVKVLPGGLGTHPAADAGIPGLNVDDFFASGMPSFLILSRVDFFRFGYGLGINNCNCPLNQDERQYQFVNNWTMIRGDHTWKGRR
;
A
#
# COMPACT_ATOMS: atom_id res chain seq x y z
N LEU A 1 10.65 28.43 -13.91
CA LEU A 1 11.61 29.23 -14.72
C LEU A 1 11.07 29.32 -16.15
N THR A 2 10.77 30.52 -16.67
CA THR A 2 9.98 30.70 -17.92
C THR A 2 10.80 30.77 -19.21
N GLY A 3 12.14 30.70 -19.14
CA GLY A 3 13.01 30.73 -20.32
C GLY A 3 13.07 32.07 -21.06
N MET A 4 12.37 33.12 -20.58
CA MET A 4 12.43 34.46 -21.16
C MET A 4 13.88 34.98 -21.18
N GLY A 5 14.30 35.51 -22.33
CA GLY A 5 15.64 36.07 -22.53
C GLY A 5 16.74 35.06 -22.90
N ARG A 6 16.42 33.77 -23.09
CA ARG A 6 17.39 32.77 -23.55
C ARG A 6 17.29 32.57 -25.07
N THR A 7 18.44 32.53 -25.74
CA THR A 7 18.53 32.13 -27.16
C THR A 7 18.29 30.62 -27.28
N PRO A 8 17.42 30.16 -28.20
CA PRO A 8 17.24 28.74 -28.45
C PRO A 8 18.54 28.12 -28.99
N PHE A 9 18.77 26.84 -28.68
CA PHE A 9 19.88 26.10 -29.27
C PHE A 9 19.68 25.93 -30.78
N ALA A 10 20.78 25.82 -31.53
CA ALA A 10 20.74 25.53 -32.95
C ALA A 10 19.90 24.26 -33.23
N GLY A 11 18.97 24.35 -34.18
CA GLY A 11 18.05 23.26 -34.50
C GLY A 11 17.11 22.84 -33.37
N ASN A 12 16.96 23.66 -32.32
CA ASN A 12 16.21 23.36 -31.10
C ASN A 12 16.69 22.07 -30.39
N ARG A 13 17.97 21.73 -30.51
CA ARG A 13 18.57 20.55 -29.86
C ARG A 13 19.61 20.95 -28.83
N ILE A 14 19.49 20.39 -27.64
CA ILE A 14 20.51 20.56 -26.59
C ILE A 14 21.78 19.83 -27.05
N PRO A 15 22.95 20.50 -27.10
CA PRO A 15 24.22 19.84 -27.42
C PRO A 15 24.54 18.69 -26.46
N GLN A 16 25.15 17.61 -26.97
CA GLN A 16 25.36 16.38 -26.19
C GLN A 16 26.32 16.58 -25.00
N ASP A 17 27.31 17.46 -25.15
CA ASP A 17 28.24 17.89 -24.11
C ASP A 17 27.58 18.71 -22.99
N ARG A 18 26.32 19.15 -23.19
CA ARG A 18 25.51 19.87 -22.19
C ARG A 18 24.56 18.95 -21.44
N LEU A 19 24.48 17.67 -21.80
CA LEU A 19 23.67 16.68 -21.11
C LEU A 19 24.46 16.07 -19.96
N SER A 20 23.89 16.08 -18.75
CA SER A 20 24.52 15.44 -17.59
C SER A 20 24.62 13.93 -17.81
N PRO A 21 25.77 13.30 -17.48
CA PRO A 21 25.90 11.84 -17.59
C PRO A 21 24.89 11.08 -16.72
N GLN A 22 24.46 11.67 -15.59
CA GLN A 22 23.46 11.08 -14.70
C GLN A 22 22.11 10.88 -15.39
N VAL A 23 21.56 11.93 -16.00
CA VAL A 23 20.30 11.84 -16.75
C VAL A 23 20.43 10.91 -17.94
N LEU A 24 21.58 10.90 -18.64
CA LEU A 24 21.82 9.95 -19.73
C LEU A 24 21.79 8.49 -19.25
N ASN A 25 22.30 8.21 -18.05
CA ASN A 25 22.24 6.86 -17.47
C ASN A 25 20.81 6.48 -17.06
N LEU A 26 20.03 7.40 -16.48
CA LEU A 26 18.62 7.16 -16.16
C LEU A 26 17.78 6.93 -17.43
N LEU A 27 18.00 7.71 -18.49
CA LEU A 27 17.24 7.60 -19.73
C LEU A 27 17.46 6.26 -20.45
N LYS A 28 18.57 5.56 -20.21
CA LYS A 28 18.78 4.18 -20.72
C LYS A 28 17.77 3.18 -20.15
N LEU A 29 17.19 3.48 -18.99
CA LEU A 29 16.16 2.65 -18.35
C LEU A 29 14.75 2.96 -18.87
N ILE A 30 14.58 4.07 -19.61
CA ILE A 30 13.29 4.50 -20.14
C ILE A 30 13.14 3.95 -21.57
N PRO A 31 12.04 3.25 -21.87
CA PRO A 31 11.76 2.79 -23.23
C PRO A 31 11.72 3.93 -24.25
N LEU A 32 12.14 3.63 -25.48
CA LEU A 32 12.01 4.57 -26.59
C LEU A 32 10.52 4.78 -26.94
N PRO A 33 10.17 5.94 -27.53
CA PRO A 33 8.84 6.18 -28.08
C PRO A 33 8.37 5.06 -29.01
N SER A 34 7.10 4.68 -28.89
CA SER A 34 6.44 3.66 -29.73
C SER A 34 5.42 4.24 -30.71
N LEU A 35 5.14 5.54 -30.63
CA LEU A 35 4.20 6.28 -31.48
C LEU A 35 4.90 7.49 -32.12
N PRO A 36 4.39 8.01 -33.25
CA PRO A 36 4.92 9.24 -33.85
C PRO A 36 4.62 10.47 -32.97
N GLY A 37 5.44 11.51 -33.11
CA GLY A 37 5.27 12.79 -32.41
C GLY A 37 6.32 13.04 -31.32
N THR A 38 6.24 14.22 -30.71
CA THR A 38 7.20 14.72 -29.71
C THR A 38 6.64 14.75 -28.28
N ALA A 39 5.37 14.42 -28.11
CA ALA A 39 4.64 14.31 -26.84
C ALA A 39 3.62 13.16 -26.95
N PHE A 40 3.22 12.56 -25.82
CA PHE A 40 2.28 11.43 -25.78
C PHE A 40 2.64 10.30 -26.78
N ASN A 41 3.95 10.05 -26.95
CA ASN A 41 4.48 9.21 -28.02
C ASN A 41 4.91 7.82 -27.55
N PHE A 42 4.43 7.40 -26.38
CA PHE A 42 4.70 6.09 -25.80
C PHE A 42 3.40 5.46 -25.31
N THR A 43 3.22 4.19 -25.63
CA THR A 43 2.15 3.34 -25.10
C THR A 43 2.77 2.07 -24.54
N ALA A 44 2.20 1.61 -23.43
CA ALA A 44 2.54 0.35 -22.78
C ALA A 44 1.23 -0.32 -22.32
N SER A 45 1.31 -1.63 -22.08
CA SER A 45 0.27 -2.40 -21.43
C SER A 45 0.90 -3.32 -20.38
N GLY A 46 0.11 -3.72 -19.40
CA GLY A 46 0.54 -4.60 -18.33
C GLY A 46 -0.64 -5.30 -17.70
N ILE A 47 -0.36 -6.41 -17.03
CA ILE A 47 -1.36 -7.22 -16.33
C ILE A 47 -1.03 -7.16 -14.85
N GLU A 48 -2.05 -6.86 -14.04
CA GLU A 48 -1.97 -7.02 -12.60
C GLU A 48 -2.19 -8.49 -12.23
N ALA A 49 -1.31 -9.02 -11.37
CA ALA A 49 -1.57 -10.25 -10.65
C ALA A 49 -2.13 -9.90 -9.27
N PHE A 50 -3.31 -10.42 -8.95
CA PHE A 50 -3.99 -10.22 -7.68
C PHE A 50 -4.52 -11.54 -7.14
N ASP A 51 -3.92 -12.00 -6.04
CA ASP A 51 -4.30 -13.23 -5.34
C ASP A 51 -4.89 -12.90 -3.98
N SER A 52 -5.97 -13.60 -3.62
CA SER A 52 -6.60 -13.44 -2.32
C SER A 52 -6.98 -14.78 -1.69
N ASP A 53 -6.56 -14.98 -0.44
CA ASP A 53 -6.92 -16.13 0.39
C ASP A 53 -7.73 -15.63 1.58
N GLN A 54 -8.98 -16.08 1.69
CA GLN A 54 -9.88 -15.60 2.73
C GLN A 54 -10.71 -16.73 3.29
N PHE A 55 -10.85 -16.77 4.62
CA PHE A 55 -11.78 -17.67 5.27
C PHE A 55 -12.27 -17.12 6.60
N ASN A 56 -13.42 -17.64 7.03
CA ASN A 56 -14.02 -17.32 8.31
C ASN A 56 -14.49 -18.62 8.96
N ILE A 57 -14.20 -18.77 10.25
CA ILE A 57 -14.73 -19.85 11.07
C ILE A 57 -15.43 -19.21 12.27
N ARG A 58 -16.63 -19.69 12.56
CA ARG A 58 -17.39 -19.31 13.74
C ARG A 58 -17.98 -20.57 14.38
N ASP A 59 -17.88 -20.63 15.70
CA ASP A 59 -18.54 -21.63 16.52
C ASP A 59 -19.35 -20.92 17.60
N ASP A 60 -20.57 -21.41 17.80
CA ASP A 60 -21.52 -20.94 18.81
C ASP A 60 -21.99 -22.18 19.57
N HIS A 61 -21.83 -22.18 20.89
CA HIS A 61 -22.05 -23.35 21.70
C HIS A 61 -22.81 -23.02 22.98
N TYR A 62 -23.93 -23.70 23.18
CA TYR A 62 -24.66 -23.73 24.45
C TYR A 62 -24.04 -24.81 25.34
N TRP A 63 -23.14 -24.42 26.23
CA TRP A 63 -22.51 -25.34 27.16
C TRP A 63 -23.50 -25.84 28.23
N SER A 64 -24.43 -24.97 28.62
CA SER A 64 -25.59 -25.29 29.46
C SER A 64 -26.71 -24.30 29.20
N GLU A 65 -27.84 -24.43 29.89
CA GLU A 65 -28.91 -23.43 29.90
C GLU A 65 -28.48 -22.07 30.47
N TYR A 66 -27.35 -22.03 31.20
CA TYR A 66 -26.83 -20.82 31.84
C TYR A 66 -25.63 -20.22 31.12
N LEU A 67 -24.92 -20.98 30.26
CA LEU A 67 -23.68 -20.55 29.62
C LEU A 67 -23.75 -20.73 28.11
N HIS A 68 -23.67 -19.61 27.40
CA HIS A 68 -23.51 -19.56 25.95
C HIS A 68 -22.13 -19.00 25.60
N LEU A 69 -21.42 -19.68 24.72
CA LEU A 69 -20.07 -19.34 24.28
C LEU A 69 -20.08 -19.08 22.77
N PHE A 70 -19.25 -18.15 22.30
CA PHE A 70 -18.95 -18.05 20.88
C PHE A 70 -17.47 -17.71 20.63
N GLY A 71 -16.99 -18.14 19.47
CA GLY A 71 -15.68 -17.78 18.94
C GLY A 71 -15.74 -17.59 17.43
N ARG A 72 -15.04 -16.59 16.93
CA ARG A 72 -14.87 -16.31 15.50
C ARG A 72 -13.42 -16.01 15.21
N TYR A 73 -12.90 -16.61 14.15
CA TYR A 73 -11.65 -16.23 13.53
C TYR A 73 -11.89 -15.85 12.07
N SER A 74 -11.32 -14.72 11.66
CA SER A 74 -11.34 -14.25 10.28
C SER A 74 -9.92 -14.07 9.78
N PHE A 75 -9.65 -14.57 8.59
CA PHE A 75 -8.37 -14.45 7.90
C PHE A 75 -8.61 -13.89 6.51
N ALA A 76 -7.79 -12.92 6.12
CA ALA A 76 -7.71 -12.45 4.75
C ALA A 76 -6.27 -12.06 4.40
N ARG A 77 -5.74 -12.66 3.33
CA ARG A 77 -4.46 -12.28 2.74
C ARG A 77 -4.67 -11.83 1.31
N PHE A 78 -4.01 -10.75 0.93
CA PHE A 78 -4.03 -10.21 -0.42
C PHE A 78 -2.60 -9.98 -0.89
N ASN A 79 -2.27 -10.52 -2.06
CA ASN A 79 -1.01 -10.23 -2.73
C ASN A 79 -1.33 -9.56 -4.07
N ARG A 80 -0.66 -8.44 -4.34
CA ARG A 80 -0.85 -7.64 -5.55
C ARG A 80 0.51 -7.36 -6.16
N LEU A 81 0.65 -7.63 -7.45
CA LEU A 81 1.83 -7.27 -8.24
C LEU A 81 1.34 -6.56 -9.51
N SER A 82 1.71 -5.30 -9.64
CA SER A 82 1.26 -4.46 -10.74
C SER A 82 2.47 -3.83 -11.42
N PRO A 83 2.70 -4.08 -12.72
CA PRO A 83 3.84 -3.53 -13.42
C PRO A 83 3.69 -2.02 -13.66
N SER A 84 4.81 -1.33 -13.76
CA SER A 84 4.88 0.08 -14.20
C SER A 84 5.16 0.20 -15.70
N ALA A 85 4.72 1.31 -16.30
CA ALA A 85 4.84 1.55 -17.73
C ALA A 85 6.28 1.49 -18.29
N PHE A 86 7.31 1.78 -17.47
CA PHE A 86 8.72 1.72 -17.88
C PHE A 86 9.47 0.52 -17.26
N GLY A 87 8.74 -0.48 -16.77
CA GLY A 87 9.31 -1.65 -16.10
C GLY A 87 9.66 -1.44 -14.63
N GLU A 88 10.05 -2.51 -13.96
CA GLU A 88 10.20 -2.57 -12.49
C GLU A 88 11.34 -1.68 -11.95
N VAL A 89 12.43 -1.52 -12.71
CA VAL A 89 13.57 -0.71 -12.25
C VAL A 89 13.29 0.77 -12.45
N ALA A 90 12.84 1.19 -13.64
CA ALA A 90 12.59 2.60 -13.92
C ALA A 90 11.31 3.13 -13.28
N GLY A 91 10.36 2.26 -12.93
CA GLY A 91 9.07 2.67 -12.41
C GLY A 91 8.23 3.40 -13.44
N GLY A 92 7.48 4.41 -13.01
CA GLY A 92 6.61 5.20 -13.87
C GLY A 92 5.13 4.90 -13.72
N PRO A 93 4.30 5.54 -14.56
CA PRO A 93 2.85 5.56 -14.39
C PRO A 93 2.27 4.16 -14.26
N ALA A 94 1.26 4.05 -13.41
CA ALA A 94 0.38 2.89 -13.41
C ALA A 94 -0.51 2.91 -14.67
N PHE A 95 -1.00 1.74 -15.06
CA PHE A 95 -2.03 1.62 -16.08
C PHE A 95 -3.38 2.12 -15.54
N ASP A 96 -4.18 2.78 -16.37
CA ASP A 96 -5.37 3.54 -15.93
C ASP A 96 -6.40 2.66 -15.19
N GLU A 97 -6.65 1.44 -15.65
CA GLU A 97 -7.58 0.50 -15.02
C GLU A 97 -7.04 -0.11 -13.72
N ILE A 98 -5.71 -0.10 -13.54
CA ILE A 98 -5.03 -0.71 -12.38
C ILE A 98 -4.82 0.34 -11.27
N GLY A 99 -4.42 1.55 -11.64
CA GLY A 99 -4.24 2.68 -10.72
C GLY A 99 -3.10 2.51 -9.70
N PHE A 100 -2.25 1.48 -9.81
CA PHE A 100 -1.09 1.24 -8.96
C PHE A 100 0.03 0.56 -9.73
N ALA A 101 1.29 0.84 -9.39
CA ALA A 101 2.43 0.05 -9.82
C ALA A 101 3.40 -0.20 -8.66
N GLY A 102 3.81 -1.45 -8.49
CA GLY A 102 4.58 -1.95 -7.37
C GLY A 102 4.06 -3.29 -6.85
N LYS A 103 4.41 -3.60 -5.60
CA LYS A 103 4.08 -4.86 -4.92
C LYS A 103 3.34 -4.56 -3.63
N SER A 104 2.26 -5.26 -3.33
CA SER A 104 1.55 -5.17 -2.06
C SER A 104 1.30 -6.56 -1.47
N ASP A 105 1.64 -6.75 -0.20
CA ASP A 105 1.32 -7.94 0.60
C ASP A 105 0.58 -7.46 1.86
N ALA A 106 -0.72 -7.75 1.92
CA ALA A 106 -1.58 -7.45 3.06
C ALA A 106 -2.04 -8.74 3.75
N LEU A 107 -1.99 -8.75 5.08
CA LEU A 107 -2.49 -9.81 5.94
C LEU A 107 -3.36 -9.20 7.04
N ASN A 108 -4.63 -9.56 7.03
CA ASN A 108 -5.63 -9.14 8.00
C ASN A 108 -6.11 -10.37 8.78
N GLN A 109 -6.08 -10.26 10.10
CA GLN A 109 -6.54 -11.33 10.98
C GLN A 109 -7.40 -10.72 12.08
N SER A 110 -8.51 -11.37 12.43
CA SER A 110 -9.31 -10.95 13.57
C SER A 110 -9.81 -12.13 14.39
N ILE A 111 -9.87 -11.94 15.70
CA ILE A 111 -10.53 -12.85 16.63
C ILE A 111 -11.66 -12.08 17.30
N ALA A 112 -12.84 -12.68 17.37
CA ALA A 112 -13.90 -12.23 18.26
C ALA A 112 -14.33 -13.42 19.11
N ALA A 113 -14.35 -13.26 20.42
CA ALA A 113 -14.77 -14.32 21.33
C ALA A 113 -15.60 -13.73 22.46
N GLY A 114 -16.45 -14.53 23.06
CA GLY A 114 -17.21 -14.06 24.20
C GLY A 114 -18.12 -15.11 24.78
N PHE A 115 -18.77 -14.73 25.86
CA PHE A 115 -19.74 -15.55 26.54
C PHE A 115 -20.87 -14.72 27.13
N ASP A 116 -21.99 -15.39 27.36
CA ASP A 116 -23.11 -14.92 28.14
C ASP A 116 -23.33 -15.93 29.27
N TYR A 117 -23.37 -15.47 30.52
CA TYR A 117 -23.49 -16.34 31.69
C TYR A 117 -24.54 -15.83 32.67
N THR A 118 -25.52 -16.68 32.96
CA THR A 118 -26.52 -16.48 34.01
C THR A 118 -25.99 -17.08 35.31
N LEU A 119 -25.50 -16.24 36.23
CA LEU A 119 -24.99 -16.68 37.54
C LEU A 119 -26.13 -17.11 38.46
N THR A 120 -27.24 -16.38 38.44
CA THR A 120 -28.50 -16.68 39.14
C THR A 120 -29.65 -16.18 38.29
N GLU A 121 -30.90 -16.55 38.61
CA GLU A 121 -32.10 -16.04 37.92
C GLU A 121 -32.18 -14.50 37.88
N ALA A 122 -31.50 -13.83 38.82
CA ALA A 122 -31.50 -12.38 38.95
C ALA A 122 -30.14 -11.74 38.60
N THR A 123 -29.12 -12.49 38.19
CA THR A 123 -27.78 -11.96 37.89
C THR A 123 -27.22 -12.57 36.62
N VAL A 124 -26.94 -11.71 35.64
CA VAL A 124 -26.35 -12.09 34.35
C VAL A 124 -25.12 -11.24 34.04
N THR A 125 -24.15 -11.84 33.35
CA THR A 125 -23.00 -11.14 32.80
C THR A 125 -22.75 -11.57 31.37
N ASP A 126 -22.29 -10.64 30.54
CA ASP A 126 -21.72 -10.94 29.24
C ASP A 126 -20.31 -10.38 29.14
N PHE A 127 -19.48 -11.10 28.39
CA PHE A 127 -18.12 -10.70 28.10
C PHE A 127 -17.86 -10.84 26.60
N ARG A 128 -17.22 -9.82 26.03
CA ARG A 128 -16.80 -9.80 24.63
C ARG A 128 -15.34 -9.38 24.54
N PHE A 129 -14.60 -10.09 23.71
CA PHE A 129 -13.22 -9.82 23.34
C PHE A 129 -13.11 -9.68 21.82
N GLY A 130 -12.36 -8.68 21.39
CA GLY A 130 -11.98 -8.47 20.00
C GLY A 130 -10.47 -8.27 19.88
N PHE A 131 -9.86 -8.94 18.92
CA PHE A 131 -8.50 -8.68 18.47
C PHE A 131 -8.49 -8.49 16.96
N PHE A 132 -7.74 -7.50 16.50
CA PHE A 132 -7.50 -7.25 15.10
C PHE A 132 -6.01 -7.05 14.85
N ARG A 133 -5.51 -7.63 13.76
CA ARG A 133 -4.17 -7.42 13.23
C ARG A 133 -4.28 -7.02 11.78
N TYR A 134 -3.67 -5.89 11.44
CA TYR A 134 -3.51 -5.41 10.08
C TYR A 134 -2.02 -5.32 9.78
N ARG A 135 -1.54 -6.08 8.80
CA ARG A 135 -0.17 -5.97 8.30
C ARG A 135 -0.21 -5.68 6.83
N VAL A 136 0.44 -4.61 6.39
CA VAL A 136 0.57 -4.27 4.98
C VAL A 136 2.01 -3.90 4.65
N LYS A 137 2.49 -4.45 3.54
CA LYS A 137 3.77 -4.09 2.93
C LYS A 137 3.51 -3.64 1.50
N VAL A 138 3.77 -2.38 1.20
CA VAL A 138 3.71 -1.85 -0.17
C VAL A 138 5.12 -1.46 -0.59
N LEU A 139 5.64 -2.06 -1.65
CA LEU A 139 7.04 -1.98 -2.03
C LEU A 139 7.15 -1.54 -3.49
N PRO A 140 8.19 -0.77 -3.87
CA PRO A 140 8.45 -0.48 -5.26
C PRO A 140 8.82 -1.77 -6.01
N GLY A 141 8.59 -1.80 -7.32
CA GLY A 141 8.92 -2.96 -8.15
C GLY A 141 10.40 -3.35 -8.08
N GLY A 142 11.27 -2.35 -8.21
CA GLY A 142 12.73 -2.45 -8.10
C GLY A 142 13.31 -2.31 -6.69
N LEU A 143 12.59 -2.73 -5.65
CA LEU A 143 13.14 -2.77 -4.27
C LEU A 143 14.51 -3.48 -4.24
N GLY A 144 15.46 -2.91 -3.50
CA GLY A 144 16.83 -3.44 -3.39
C GLY A 144 17.75 -3.12 -4.57
N THR A 145 17.26 -2.39 -5.59
CA THR A 145 18.12 -1.82 -6.64
C THR A 145 18.48 -0.37 -6.34
N HIS A 146 19.51 0.17 -6.99
CA HIS A 146 20.05 1.50 -6.69
C HIS A 146 20.18 2.38 -7.94
N PRO A 147 19.15 2.50 -8.79
CA PRO A 147 19.29 3.08 -10.12
C PRO A 147 19.68 4.57 -10.11
N ALA A 148 19.37 5.33 -9.04
CA ALA A 148 19.85 6.70 -8.92
C ALA A 148 21.34 6.75 -8.55
N ALA A 149 21.79 5.88 -7.64
CA ALA A 149 23.21 5.78 -7.30
C ALA A 149 24.04 5.23 -8.49
N ASP A 150 23.54 4.22 -9.20
CA ASP A 150 24.15 3.66 -10.42
C ASP A 150 24.25 4.69 -11.54
N ALA A 151 23.28 5.61 -11.62
CA ALA A 151 23.34 6.76 -12.51
C ALA A 151 24.36 7.82 -12.06
N GLY A 152 24.90 7.74 -10.84
CA GLY A 152 25.84 8.71 -10.28
C GLY A 152 25.17 9.87 -9.55
N ILE A 153 23.93 9.68 -9.07
CA ILE A 153 23.21 10.65 -8.23
C ILE A 153 23.34 10.19 -6.76
N PRO A 154 24.20 10.83 -5.96
CA PRO A 154 24.43 10.43 -4.58
C PRO A 154 23.25 10.79 -3.67
N GLY A 155 23.12 10.08 -2.55
CA GLY A 155 22.21 10.45 -1.45
C GLY A 155 20.73 10.10 -1.66
N LEU A 156 20.36 9.46 -2.77
CA LEU A 156 18.98 8.99 -3.01
C LEU A 156 18.80 7.52 -2.69
N ASN A 157 19.75 6.66 -3.11
CA ASN A 157 19.77 5.25 -2.75
C ASN A 157 20.75 4.96 -1.61
N VAL A 158 20.31 5.14 -0.35
CA VAL A 158 21.19 5.06 0.85
C VAL A 158 21.09 3.75 1.62
N ASP A 159 20.13 2.89 1.28
CA ASP A 159 19.98 1.53 1.82
C ASP A 159 19.26 0.62 0.81
N ASP A 160 19.11 -0.67 1.15
CA ASP A 160 18.54 -1.70 0.29
C ASP A 160 17.03 -1.92 0.50
N PHE A 161 16.38 -1.13 1.37
CA PHE A 161 14.96 -1.27 1.70
C PHE A 161 14.20 0.06 1.67
N PHE A 162 14.38 0.92 2.68
CA PHE A 162 13.63 2.17 2.86
C PHE A 162 13.95 3.23 1.81
N ALA A 163 15.21 3.30 1.38
CA ALA A 163 15.69 4.21 0.37
C ALA A 163 16.20 3.47 -0.89
N SER A 164 15.61 2.32 -1.21
CA SER A 164 15.96 1.57 -2.42
C SER A 164 14.97 1.81 -3.57
N GLY A 165 15.35 1.39 -4.78
CA GLY A 165 14.57 1.52 -5.99
C GLY A 165 14.63 2.93 -6.61
N MET A 166 13.87 3.14 -7.68
CA MET A 166 13.89 4.41 -8.40
C MET A 166 13.10 5.50 -7.67
N PRO A 167 13.74 6.63 -7.30
CA PRO A 167 13.03 7.77 -6.74
C PRO A 167 12.12 8.40 -7.80
N SER A 168 11.06 9.09 -7.35
CA SER A 168 10.14 9.75 -8.26
C SER A 168 10.81 10.96 -8.95
N PHE A 169 10.76 10.98 -10.28
CA PHE A 169 11.14 12.14 -11.08
C PHE A 169 9.89 12.71 -11.76
N LEU A 170 9.70 14.02 -11.64
CA LEU A 170 8.62 14.75 -12.28
C LEU A 170 9.22 15.86 -13.15
N ILE A 171 9.13 15.68 -14.46
CA ILE A 171 9.59 16.66 -15.46
C ILE A 171 8.36 17.34 -16.05
N LEU A 172 8.15 18.58 -15.63
CA LEU A 172 7.04 19.40 -16.10
C LEU A 172 7.39 20.01 -17.47
N SER A 173 6.54 19.79 -18.47
CA SER A 173 6.58 20.49 -19.76
C SER A 173 5.29 21.29 -19.96
N ARG A 174 5.29 22.20 -20.95
CA ARG A 174 4.10 22.97 -21.33
C ARG A 174 3.02 22.13 -22.01
N VAL A 175 3.40 20.96 -22.53
CA VAL A 175 2.53 20.10 -23.36
C VAL A 175 2.32 18.71 -22.77
N ASP A 176 3.15 18.29 -21.81
CA ASP A 176 3.10 16.93 -21.22
C ASP A 176 3.80 16.92 -19.84
N PHE A 177 3.59 15.85 -19.07
CA PHE A 177 4.28 15.56 -17.82
C PHE A 177 5.00 14.22 -17.95
N PHE A 178 6.31 14.29 -18.18
CA PHE A 178 7.13 13.08 -18.16
C PHE A 178 7.47 12.74 -16.70
N ARG A 179 7.06 11.57 -16.25
CA ARG A 179 7.14 11.19 -14.85
C ARG A 179 7.54 9.73 -14.72
N PHE A 180 8.53 9.41 -13.89
CA PHE A 180 9.00 8.04 -13.68
C PHE A 180 9.44 7.80 -12.23
N GLY A 181 9.82 6.56 -11.90
CA GLY A 181 10.09 6.12 -10.54
C GLY A 181 8.84 5.71 -9.77
N TYR A 182 8.99 5.55 -8.45
CA TYR A 182 7.90 5.16 -7.55
C TYR A 182 7.53 6.31 -6.61
N GLY A 183 6.23 6.55 -6.47
CA GLY A 183 5.72 7.56 -5.55
C GLY A 183 4.21 7.80 -5.73
N LEU A 184 3.60 8.41 -4.71
CA LEU A 184 2.16 8.69 -4.68
C LEU A 184 1.67 9.44 -5.93
N GLY A 185 2.42 10.47 -6.37
CA GLY A 185 2.06 11.29 -7.54
C GLY A 185 2.38 10.67 -8.91
N ILE A 186 3.03 9.49 -8.93
CA ILE A 186 3.45 8.81 -10.17
C ILE A 186 2.53 7.62 -10.45
N ASN A 187 2.44 6.72 -9.48
CA ASN A 187 1.82 5.41 -9.62
C ASN A 187 1.10 4.96 -8.34
N ASN A 188 0.68 5.92 -7.51
CA ASN A 188 0.01 5.69 -6.22
C ASN A 188 0.79 4.75 -5.27
N CYS A 189 2.09 4.59 -5.47
CA CYS A 189 2.94 3.78 -4.62
C CYS A 189 3.36 4.62 -3.41
N ASN A 190 2.78 4.38 -2.24
CA ASN A 190 3.26 4.94 -0.96
C ASN A 190 4.49 4.18 -0.45
N CYS A 191 5.50 4.04 -1.29
CA CYS A 191 6.50 3.00 -1.17
C CYS A 191 7.86 3.52 -0.65
N PRO A 192 8.55 2.76 0.22
CA PRO A 192 8.08 1.55 0.88
C PRO A 192 7.18 1.86 2.08
N LEU A 193 6.06 1.15 2.18
CA LEU A 193 5.18 1.09 3.35
C LEU A 193 5.36 -0.24 4.04
N ASN A 194 5.58 -0.24 5.34
CA ASN A 194 5.62 -1.45 6.15
C ASN A 194 4.93 -1.17 7.49
N GLN A 195 3.68 -1.62 7.62
CA GLN A 195 2.85 -1.40 8.81
C GLN A 195 2.46 -2.75 9.42
N ASP A 196 2.50 -2.83 10.75
CA ASP A 196 1.92 -3.92 11.56
C ASP A 196 1.16 -3.24 12.71
N GLU A 197 -0.16 -3.22 12.59
CA GLU A 197 -1.08 -2.63 13.56
C GLU A 197 -1.84 -3.74 14.29
N ARG A 198 -2.02 -3.55 15.60
CA ARG A 198 -2.70 -4.51 16.48
C ARG A 198 -3.63 -3.75 17.41
N GLN A 199 -4.88 -4.19 17.47
CA GLN A 199 -5.90 -3.62 18.33
C GLN A 199 -6.56 -4.70 19.17
N TYR A 200 -6.83 -4.37 20.43
CA TYR A 200 -7.51 -5.22 21.39
C TYR A 200 -8.69 -4.45 21.97
N GLN A 201 -9.83 -5.11 22.14
CA GLN A 201 -11.01 -4.56 22.77
C GLN A 201 -11.63 -5.59 23.69
N PHE A 202 -12.11 -5.12 24.84
CA PHE A 202 -12.83 -5.91 25.82
C PHE A 202 -14.09 -5.15 26.22
N VAL A 203 -15.18 -5.87 26.42
CA VAL A 203 -16.41 -5.34 26.99
C VAL A 203 -16.90 -6.34 28.02
N ASN A 204 -17.27 -5.86 29.19
CA ASN A 204 -17.91 -6.66 30.21
C ASN A 204 -19.09 -5.92 30.80
N ASN A 205 -20.27 -6.56 30.77
CA ASN A 205 -21.46 -6.00 31.41
C ASN A 205 -21.98 -6.92 32.50
N TRP A 206 -22.62 -6.32 33.48
CA TRP A 206 -23.29 -6.98 34.59
C TRP A 206 -24.68 -6.38 34.76
N THR A 207 -25.67 -7.24 34.94
CA THR A 207 -27.03 -6.84 35.36
C THR A 207 -27.43 -7.68 36.56
N MET A 208 -27.86 -7.02 37.63
CA MET A 208 -28.31 -7.64 38.88
C MET A 208 -29.67 -7.07 39.28
N ILE A 209 -30.62 -7.95 39.61
CA ILE A 209 -31.95 -7.59 40.09
C ILE A 209 -32.06 -8.04 41.56
N ARG A 210 -32.51 -7.14 42.43
CA ARG A 210 -32.76 -7.47 43.85
C ARG A 210 -34.01 -6.73 44.32
N GLY A 211 -35.11 -7.47 44.48
CA GLY A 211 -36.43 -6.87 44.69
C GLY A 211 -36.79 -5.95 43.51
N ASP A 212 -37.26 -4.73 43.81
CA ASP A 212 -37.62 -3.73 42.80
C ASP A 212 -36.41 -2.93 42.26
N HIS A 213 -35.18 -3.30 42.64
CA HIS A 213 -33.96 -2.59 42.25
C HIS A 213 -33.18 -3.33 41.15
N THR A 214 -32.72 -2.58 40.14
CA THR A 214 -31.82 -3.07 39.09
C THR A 214 -30.49 -2.32 39.13
N TRP A 215 -29.39 -3.07 39.16
CA TRP A 215 -28.03 -2.54 39.13
C TRP A 215 -27.34 -2.95 37.83
N LYS A 216 -26.72 -2.00 37.14
CA LYS A 216 -25.99 -2.23 35.88
C LYS A 216 -24.58 -1.68 35.96
N GLY A 217 -23.62 -2.49 35.55
CA GLY A 217 -22.21 -2.09 35.41
C GLY A 217 -21.70 -2.42 34.02
N ARG A 218 -20.91 -1.52 33.43
CA ARG A 218 -20.23 -1.72 32.15
C ARG A 218 -18.77 -1.28 32.26
N ARG A 219 -17.86 -2.09 31.73
CA ARG A 219 -16.45 -1.74 31.54
C ARG A 219 -15.99 -2.12 30.15
#